data_AF-A0A2D8XB74-F1
#
_entry.id   AF-A0A2D8XB74-F1
#
_cell.length_a   1.000
_cell.length_b   1.000
_cell.length_c   1.000
_cell.angle_alpha   90.00
_cell.angle_beta   90.00
_cell.angle_gamma   90.00
#
_symmetry.space_group_name_H-M   'P 1'
#
loop_
_entity.id
_entity.type
_entity.pdbx_description
1 polymer ?
#
loop_
_entity_poly.entity_id
_entity_poly.type
_entity_poly.pdbx_seq_one_letter_code
_entity_poly.pdbx_strand_id
1 'polypeptide(L)'
;MKTIKLNQMEENSKITPEELKQVTELNNKMVQIQGEIGAGELRKADLVTMFAEESKQMEVIKKELEDKYGKVNIDLKDGSYELIPEEEND
;
A
#
# COMPACT_ATOMS: atom_id res chain seq x y z
N MET A 1 -27.23 10.47 38.08
CA MET A 1 -27.88 11.48 37.20
C MET A 1 -27.89 11.05 35.72
N LYS A 2 -28.09 9.75 35.41
CA LYS A 2 -28.05 9.24 34.01
C LYS A 2 -29.44 8.97 33.43
N THR A 3 -30.46 8.97 34.28
CA THR A 3 -31.86 8.64 33.97
C THR A 3 -32.69 9.84 33.49
N ILE A 4 -32.27 11.09 33.77
CA ILE A 4 -33.07 12.29 33.44
C ILE A 4 -33.02 12.61 31.93
N LYS A 5 -31.90 12.29 31.23
CA LYS A 5 -31.75 12.60 29.79
C LYS A 5 -32.52 11.66 28.85
N LEU A 6 -32.99 10.51 29.33
CA LEU A 6 -33.72 9.54 28.51
C LEU A 6 -35.22 9.88 28.40
N ASN A 7 -35.76 10.65 29.36
CA ASN A 7 -37.19 11.01 29.43
C ASN A 7 -37.57 12.28 28.63
N GLN A 8 -36.66 12.85 27.82
CA GLN A 8 -36.90 14.07 27.03
C GLN A 8 -36.83 13.84 25.51
N MET A 9 -36.98 12.60 25.03
CA MET A 9 -37.18 12.36 23.59
C MET A 9 -38.63 12.71 23.22
N GLU A 10 -38.94 14.01 23.26
CA GLU A 10 -40.14 14.56 22.63
C GLU A 10 -39.99 14.54 21.10
N GLU A 11 -41.12 14.51 20.39
CA GLU A 11 -41.29 14.57 18.93
C GLU A 11 -40.68 15.84 18.26
N ASN A 12 -39.43 16.20 18.53
CA ASN A 12 -38.64 17.14 17.72
C ASN A 12 -37.18 17.29 18.19
N SER A 13 -36.59 16.24 18.76
CA SER A 13 -35.18 16.29 19.20
C SER A 13 -34.23 16.48 18.00
N LYS A 14 -33.88 17.73 17.69
CA LYS A 14 -32.99 18.16 16.60
C LYS A 14 -31.80 18.90 17.19
N ILE A 15 -30.62 18.65 16.63
CA ILE A 15 -29.44 19.50 16.86
C ILE A 15 -29.65 20.88 16.24
N THR A 16 -28.90 21.87 16.71
CA THR A 16 -28.97 23.23 16.16
C THR A 16 -28.46 23.27 14.71
N PRO A 17 -28.86 24.26 13.90
CA PRO A 17 -28.35 24.42 12.54
C PRO A 17 -26.83 24.56 12.47
N GLU A 18 -26.21 25.19 13.48
CA GLU A 18 -24.75 25.36 13.55
C GLU A 18 -24.04 24.03 13.83
N GLU A 19 -24.55 23.24 14.78
CA GLU A 19 -24.03 21.89 15.03
C GLU A 19 -24.21 20.99 13.79
N LEU A 20 -25.36 21.06 13.11
CA LEU A 20 -25.60 20.32 11.88
C LEU A 20 -24.61 20.71 10.78
N LYS A 21 -24.34 22.01 10.62
CA LYS A 21 -23.35 22.51 9.65
C LYS A 21 -21.96 21.96 9.96
N GLN A 22 -21.52 22.04 11.21
CA GLN A 22 -20.21 21.52 11.62
C GLN A 22 -20.08 20.01 11.36
N VAL A 23 -21.10 19.22 11.73
CA VAL A 23 -21.11 17.78 11.50
C VAL A 23 -21.08 17.45 10.00
N THR A 24 -21.86 18.17 9.19
CA THR A 24 -21.94 17.94 7.74
C THR A 24 -20.63 18.30 7.04
N GLU A 25 -20.02 19.43 7.41
CA GLU A 25 -18.72 19.84 6.85
C GLU A 25 -17.61 18.84 7.16
N LEU A 26 -17.55 18.35 8.41
CA LEU A 26 -16.60 17.32 8.78
C LEU A 26 -16.87 16.00 8.04
N ASN A 27 -18.12 15.57 7.94
CA ASN A 27 -18.48 14.36 7.22
C ASN A 27 -18.06 14.43 5.74
N ASN A 28 -18.31 15.56 5.07
CA ASN A 28 -17.91 15.77 3.68
C ASN A 28 -16.38 15.68 3.51
N LYS A 29 -15.61 16.28 4.42
CA LYS A 29 -14.13 16.16 4.42
C LYS A 29 -13.68 14.71 4.62
N MET A 30 -14.33 13.98 5.53
CA MET A 30 -14.03 12.57 5.75
C MET A 30 -14.29 11.72 4.50
N VAL A 31 -15.41 11.97 3.79
CA VAL A 31 -15.72 11.27 2.53
C VAL A 31 -14.67 11.57 1.45
N GLN A 32 -14.21 12.82 1.34
CA GLN A 32 -13.13 13.20 0.42
C GLN A 32 -11.83 12.45 0.74
N ILE A 33 -11.40 12.47 2.01
CA ILE A 33 -10.19 11.77 2.47
C ILE A 33 -10.31 10.27 2.20
N GLN A 34 -11.46 9.67 2.45
CA GLN A 34 -11.70 8.26 2.19
C GLN A 34 -11.56 7.93 0.69
N GLY A 35 -12.03 8.80 -0.20
CA GLY A 35 -11.84 8.66 -1.65
C GLY A 35 -10.36 8.74 -2.05
N GLU A 36 -9.61 9.67 -1.47
CA GLU A 36 -8.16 9.80 -1.69
C GLU A 36 -7.39 8.56 -1.22
N ILE A 37 -7.75 8.02 -0.05
CA ILE A 37 -7.20 6.75 0.46
C ILE A 37 -7.44 5.63 -0.54
N GLY A 38 -8.68 5.49 -1.03
CA GLY A 38 -9.02 4.45 -2.02
C GLY A 38 -8.20 4.59 -3.32
N ALA A 39 -8.04 5.81 -3.83
CA ALA A 39 -7.21 6.06 -5.00
C ALA A 39 -5.72 5.79 -4.73
N GLY A 40 -5.23 6.06 -3.52
CA GLY A 40 -3.87 5.74 -3.08
C GLY A 40 -3.62 4.24 -3.04
N GLU A 41 -4.54 3.46 -2.48
CA GLU A 41 -4.43 2.00 -2.40
C GLU A 41 -4.41 1.35 -3.79
N LEU A 42 -5.24 1.83 -4.73
CA LEU A 42 -5.19 1.36 -6.12
C LEU A 42 -3.82 1.62 -6.75
N ARG A 43 -3.29 2.84 -6.65
CA ARG A 43 -1.95 3.17 -7.19
C ARG A 43 -0.85 2.32 -6.57
N LYS A 44 -0.92 2.07 -5.26
CA LYS A 44 0.03 1.21 -4.56
C LYS A 44 -0.06 -0.23 -5.08
N ALA A 45 -1.27 -0.76 -5.27
CA ALA A 45 -1.46 -2.10 -5.82
C ALA A 45 -0.85 -2.21 -7.22
N ASP A 46 -1.07 -1.22 -8.09
CA ASP A 46 -0.48 -1.18 -9.43
C ASP A 46 1.05 -1.21 -9.38
N LEU A 47 1.67 -0.39 -8.52
CA LEU A 47 3.12 -0.36 -8.35
C LEU A 47 3.68 -1.69 -7.82
N VAL A 48 2.98 -2.34 -6.90
CA VAL A 48 3.35 -3.66 -6.38
C VAL A 48 3.31 -4.71 -7.50
N THR A 49 2.28 -4.69 -8.34
CA THR A 49 2.18 -5.59 -9.48
C THR A 49 3.31 -5.34 -10.50
N MET A 50 3.55 -4.09 -10.87
CA MET A 50 4.65 -3.74 -11.79
C MET A 50 6.01 -4.19 -11.24
N PHE A 51 6.26 -3.97 -9.94
CA PHE A 51 7.49 -4.44 -9.31
C PHE A 51 7.63 -5.96 -9.35
N ALA A 52 6.53 -6.70 -9.13
CA ALA A 52 6.54 -8.16 -9.20
C ALA A 52 6.82 -8.66 -10.63
N GLU A 53 6.30 -7.99 -11.66
CA GLU A 53 6.57 -8.30 -13.06
C GLU A 53 8.06 -8.12 -13.41
N GLU A 54 8.65 -6.98 -13.03
CA GLU A 54 10.09 -6.72 -13.24
C GLU A 54 10.97 -7.67 -12.43
N SER A 55 10.56 -8.00 -11.19
CA SER A 55 11.28 -8.98 -10.36
C SER A 55 11.33 -10.35 -11.02
N LYS A 56 10.22 -10.78 -11.64
CA LYS A 56 10.18 -12.04 -12.39
C LYS A 56 11.08 -12.01 -13.62
N GLN A 57 11.13 -10.89 -14.35
CA GLN A 57 12.05 -10.74 -15.48
C GLN A 57 13.52 -10.81 -15.02
N MET A 58 13.84 -10.18 -13.88
CA MET A 58 15.16 -10.27 -13.27
C MET A 58 15.56 -11.70 -12.91
N GLU A 59 14.63 -12.53 -12.41
CA GLU A 59 14.90 -13.96 -12.15
C GLU A 59 15.21 -14.75 -13.42
N VAL A 60 14.48 -14.47 -14.51
CA VAL A 60 14.76 -15.09 -15.82
C VAL A 60 16.17 -14.72 -16.29
N ILE A 61 16.52 -13.43 -16.26
CA ILE A 61 17.84 -12.95 -16.65
C ILE A 61 18.94 -13.57 -15.78
N LYS A 62 18.75 -13.63 -14.45
CA LYS A 62 19.71 -14.26 -13.53
C LYS A 62 19.97 -15.72 -13.92
N LYS A 63 18.91 -16.48 -14.22
CA LYS A 63 19.05 -17.86 -14.64
C LYS A 63 19.80 -18.00 -15.96
N GLU A 64 19.50 -17.15 -16.95
CA GLU A 64 20.21 -17.14 -18.23
C GLU A 64 21.70 -16.83 -18.07
N LEU A 65 22.06 -15.95 -17.13
CA LEU A 65 23.44 -15.60 -16.83
C LEU A 65 24.16 -16.72 -16.06
N GLU A 66 23.48 -17.34 -15.10
CA GLU A 66 23.99 -18.53 -14.38
C GLU A 66 24.24 -19.70 -15.33
N ASP A 67 23.31 -20.00 -16.24
CA ASP A 67 23.46 -21.05 -17.25
C ASP A 67 24.67 -20.78 -18.18
N LYS A 68 25.02 -19.51 -18.41
CA LYS A 68 26.10 -19.11 -19.31
C LYS A 68 27.47 -19.02 -18.65
N TYR A 69 27.53 -18.53 -17.42
CA TYR A 69 28.78 -18.18 -16.75
C TYR A 69 29.02 -18.96 -15.43
N GLY A 70 28.09 -19.81 -15.03
CA GLY A 70 28.05 -20.41 -13.69
C GLY A 70 27.51 -19.43 -12.65
N LYS A 71 27.51 -19.81 -11.37
CA LYS A 71 27.13 -18.88 -10.29
C LYS A 71 28.07 -17.68 -10.30
N VAL A 72 27.52 -16.50 -10.56
CA VAL A 72 28.29 -15.25 -10.65
C VAL A 72 27.64 -14.16 -9.80
N ASN A 73 28.48 -13.33 -9.19
CA ASN A 73 28.08 -12.05 -8.62
C ASN A 73 28.37 -10.95 -9.64
N ILE A 74 27.39 -10.11 -9.96
CA ILE A 74 27.48 -9.09 -11.02
C ILE A 74 27.44 -7.70 -10.39
N ASP A 75 28.41 -6.85 -10.72
CA ASP A 75 28.36 -5.43 -10.38
C ASP A 75 27.39 -4.71 -11.33
N LEU A 76 26.32 -4.14 -10.79
CA LEU A 76 25.29 -3.44 -11.58
C LEU A 76 25.75 -2.09 -12.15
N LYS A 77 26.93 -1.57 -11.78
CA LYS A 77 27.45 -0.29 -12.26
C LYS A 77 28.16 -0.42 -13.60
N ASP A 78 28.96 -1.48 -13.77
CA ASP A 78 29.80 -1.68 -14.94
C ASP A 78 29.63 -3.06 -15.61
N GLY A 79 28.87 -3.96 -14.99
CA GLY A 79 28.58 -5.30 -15.51
C GLY A 79 29.73 -6.30 -15.35
N SER A 80 30.80 -5.94 -14.64
CA SER A 80 31.85 -6.89 -14.27
C SER A 80 31.27 -7.99 -13.36
N TYR A 81 31.84 -9.19 -13.43
CA TYR A 81 31.36 -10.32 -12.64
C TYR A 81 32.49 -11.13 -12.01
N GLU A 82 32.21 -11.68 -10.83
CA GLU A 82 33.07 -12.62 -10.11
C GLU A 82 32.37 -13.96 -9.99
N LEU A 83 33.11 -15.05 -10.19
CA LEU A 83 32.58 -16.40 -9.96
C LEU A 83 32.37 -16.62 -8.47
N ILE A 84 31.21 -17.16 -8.11
CA ILE A 84 30.92 -17.60 -6.76
C ILE A 84 31.39 -19.07 -6.68
N PRO A 85 32.34 -19.40 -5.80
CA PRO A 85 32.76 -20.78 -5.61
C PRO A 85 31.54 -21.64 -5.24
N GLU A 86 31.36 -22.76 -5.92
CA GLU A 86 30.44 -23.77 -5.42
C GLU A 86 31.12 -24.42 -4.22
N GLU A 87 30.70 -24.07 -3.01
CA GLU A 87 30.99 -24.94 -1.87
C GLU A 87 30.27 -26.26 -2.14
N GLU A 88 31.05 -27.31 -2.40
CA GLU A 88 30.59 -28.70 -2.37
C GLU A 88 29.96 -28.91 -0.99
N ASN A 89 28.62 -28.91 -0.94
CA ASN A 89 27.91 -29.38 0.23
C ASN A 89 27.99 -30.92 0.18
N ASP A 90 29.03 -31.48 0.80
CA ASP A 90 29.09 -32.89 1.22
C ASP A 90 28.01 -33.21 2.26
#